data_AF-A0A096A6H5-F1
#
_entry.id   AF-A0A096A6H5-F1
#
_cell.length_a   1.000
_cell.length_b   1.000
_cell.length_c   1.000
_cell.angle_alpha   90.00
_cell.angle_beta   90.00
_cell.angle_gamma   90.00
#
_symmetry.space_group_name_H-M   'P 1'
#
loop_
_entity.id
_entity.type
_entity.pdbx_description
1 polymer ?
#
loop_
_entity_poly.entity_id
_entity_poly.type
_entity_poly.pdbx_seq_one_letter_code
_entity_poly.pdbx_strand_id
1 'polypeptide(L)'
;MTTCIIAEKPSVARDIARIVGANSKQDGHLEGSGYLVTWAMGHLITLAMPEAYGFSAYKAEDLPIRPNSFQLIVRQVRRNKEFVSDPAALKQLKVIRSCFDKADRIIVATDAGREGELIFRYIYQHLGCRKPFDRLWISSLTDKAIREGMANLKPGSHYDNLYHSAKARSEADWLVGINASRALSIARRGGYSLG
;
A
#
# COMPACT_ATOMS: atom_id res chain seq x y z
N MET A 1 -18.90 -14.88 -11.53
CA MET A 1 -18.13 -14.47 -10.34
C MET A 1 -16.88 -13.78 -10.84
N THR A 2 -16.66 -12.54 -10.43
CA THR A 2 -15.53 -11.71 -10.87
C THR A 2 -14.49 -11.65 -9.76
N THR A 3 -13.22 -11.89 -10.07
CA THR A 3 -12.13 -11.87 -9.08
C THR A 3 -11.15 -10.76 -9.40
N CYS A 4 -10.87 -9.87 -8.43
CA CYS A 4 -9.82 -8.87 -8.59
C CYS A 4 -8.48 -9.43 -8.11
N ILE A 5 -7.43 -9.35 -8.92
CA ILE A 5 -6.07 -9.65 -8.51
C ILE A 5 -5.31 -8.32 -8.38
N ILE A 6 -4.68 -8.08 -7.23
CA ILE A 6 -3.84 -6.90 -7.01
C ILE A 6 -2.38 -7.31 -6.79
N ALA A 7 -1.51 -6.89 -7.71
CA ALA A 7 -0.06 -7.07 -7.57
C ALA A 7 0.63 -5.82 -7.00
N GLU A 8 1.92 -5.90 -6.66
CA GLU A 8 2.67 -4.71 -6.21
C GLU A 8 3.08 -3.78 -7.36
N LYS A 9 3.36 -4.34 -8.55
CA LYS A 9 3.93 -3.64 -9.70
C LYS A 9 3.25 -4.04 -11.01
N PRO A 10 3.26 -3.16 -12.03
CA PRO A 10 2.64 -3.45 -13.33
C PRO A 10 3.23 -4.66 -14.07
N SER A 11 4.51 -4.97 -13.86
CA SER A 11 5.16 -6.15 -14.48
C SER A 11 4.55 -7.45 -13.97
N VAL A 12 4.49 -7.61 -12.65
CA VAL A 12 3.92 -8.78 -11.98
C VAL A 12 2.45 -8.98 -12.37
N ALA A 13 1.68 -7.88 -12.41
CA ALA A 13 0.29 -7.93 -12.86
C ALA A 13 0.15 -8.46 -14.30
N ARG A 14 1.03 -8.07 -15.23
CA ARG A 14 1.00 -8.56 -16.61
C ARG A 14 1.31 -10.06 -16.70
N ASP A 15 2.28 -10.53 -15.93
CA ASP A 15 2.65 -11.96 -15.90
C ASP A 15 1.50 -12.81 -15.38
N ILE A 16 0.84 -12.36 -14.29
CA ILE A 16 -0.34 -13.04 -13.75
C ILE A 16 -1.51 -12.96 -14.73
N ALA A 17 -1.79 -11.78 -15.30
CA ALA A 17 -2.87 -11.57 -16.26
C ALA A 17 -2.80 -12.51 -17.47
N ARG A 18 -1.60 -12.71 -18.02
CA ARG A 18 -1.35 -13.67 -19.10
C ARG A 18 -1.74 -15.09 -18.72
N ILE A 19 -1.47 -15.50 -17.47
CA ILE A 19 -1.72 -16.86 -16.98
C ILE A 19 -3.21 -17.10 -16.68
N VAL A 20 -3.90 -16.09 -16.14
CA VAL A 20 -5.34 -16.18 -15.84
C VAL A 20 -6.23 -15.85 -17.05
N GLY A 21 -5.64 -15.41 -18.16
CA GLY A 21 -6.36 -15.07 -19.38
C GLY A 21 -7.02 -13.67 -19.38
N ALA A 22 -6.55 -12.76 -18.53
CA ALA A 22 -6.99 -11.36 -18.48
C ALA A 22 -6.21 -10.51 -19.50
N ASN A 23 -6.46 -10.74 -20.79
CA ASN A 23 -5.64 -10.17 -21.87
C ASN A 23 -6.09 -8.79 -22.36
N SER A 24 -7.29 -8.33 -21.98
CA SER A 24 -7.80 -7.01 -22.38
C SER A 24 -7.14 -5.92 -21.54
N LYS A 25 -6.41 -5.01 -22.18
CA LYS A 25 -5.70 -3.93 -21.49
C LYS A 25 -6.62 -2.72 -21.30
N GLN A 26 -6.71 -2.25 -20.07
CA GLN A 26 -7.40 -1.03 -19.69
C GLN A 26 -6.42 -0.03 -19.07
N ASP A 27 -6.89 1.19 -18.76
CA ASP A 27 -6.09 2.16 -18.02
C ASP A 27 -5.96 1.73 -16.54
N GLY A 28 -4.76 1.28 -16.16
CA GLY A 28 -4.41 0.89 -14.78
C GLY A 28 -4.81 -0.53 -14.34
N HIS A 29 -5.37 -1.34 -15.24
CA HIS A 29 -5.67 -2.76 -14.99
C HIS A 29 -5.79 -3.55 -16.31
N LEU A 30 -5.84 -4.88 -16.21
CA LEU A 30 -6.23 -5.79 -17.29
C LEU A 30 -7.49 -6.56 -16.91
N GLU A 31 -8.27 -6.99 -17.88
CA GLU A 31 -9.48 -7.77 -17.66
C GLU A 31 -9.66 -8.91 -18.66
N GLY A 32 -10.41 -9.93 -18.27
CA GLY A 32 -10.73 -11.09 -19.10
C GLY A 32 -10.86 -12.37 -18.29
N SER A 33 -11.57 -13.36 -18.82
CA SER A 33 -11.76 -14.67 -18.19
C SER A 33 -12.29 -14.62 -16.74
N GLY A 34 -13.09 -13.60 -16.40
CA GLY A 34 -13.63 -13.40 -15.05
C GLY A 34 -12.66 -12.74 -14.06
N TYR A 35 -11.49 -12.27 -14.51
CA TYR A 35 -10.50 -11.59 -13.68
C TYR A 35 -10.35 -10.11 -14.01
N LEU A 36 -10.10 -9.31 -12.97
CA LEU A 36 -9.65 -7.92 -13.03
C LEU A 36 -8.26 -7.83 -12.39
N VAL A 37 -7.20 -7.73 -13.19
CA VAL A 37 -5.82 -7.72 -12.70
C VAL A 37 -5.29 -6.29 -12.66
N THR A 38 -5.15 -5.74 -11.46
CA THR A 38 -4.60 -4.40 -11.21
C THR A 38 -3.30 -4.50 -10.40
N TRP A 39 -2.70 -3.36 -10.11
CA TRP A 39 -1.45 -3.27 -9.37
C TRP A 39 -1.42 -2.04 -8.49
N ALA A 40 -0.65 -2.13 -7.41
CA ALA A 40 -0.11 -0.97 -6.73
C ALA A 40 1.08 -0.39 -7.53
N MET A 41 1.67 0.68 -7.02
CA MET A 41 2.92 1.25 -7.54
C MET A 41 3.82 1.56 -6.34
N GLY A 42 4.15 0.50 -5.59
CA GLY A 42 4.64 0.60 -4.22
C GLY A 42 3.56 1.19 -3.28
N HIS A 43 4.00 1.94 -2.27
CA HIS A 43 3.13 2.62 -1.33
C HIS A 43 2.33 3.75 -2.02
N LEU A 44 1.04 3.52 -2.27
CA LEU A 44 0.07 4.53 -2.71
C LEU A 44 -0.54 5.30 -1.52
N ILE A 45 -0.55 4.66 -0.37
CA ILE A 45 -1.06 5.15 0.91
C ILE A 45 0.10 5.16 1.89
N THR A 46 0.22 6.23 2.68
CA THR A 46 1.27 6.41 3.69
C THR A 46 0.67 6.88 5.01
N LEU A 47 1.45 6.80 6.08
CA LEU A 47 1.12 7.48 7.33
C LEU A 47 1.08 9.00 7.10
N ALA A 48 0.12 9.68 7.72
CA ALA A 48 0.04 11.13 7.67
C ALA A 48 1.23 11.76 8.39
N MET A 49 1.70 12.90 7.88
CA MET A 49 2.77 13.68 8.50
C MET A 49 2.21 14.54 9.66
N PRO A 50 3.05 15.04 10.58
CA PRO A 50 2.59 15.76 11.76
C PRO A 50 1.70 16.98 11.47
N GLU A 51 1.86 17.61 10.31
CA GLU A 51 1.05 18.72 9.81
C GLU A 51 -0.44 18.34 9.77
N ALA A 52 -0.78 17.11 9.39
CA ALA A 52 -2.15 16.60 9.37
C ALA A 52 -2.78 16.48 10.78
N TYR A 53 -1.95 16.45 11.82
CA TYR A 53 -2.36 16.41 13.22
C TYR A 53 -2.22 17.79 13.90
N GLY A 54 -1.96 18.86 13.15
CA GLY A 54 -1.83 20.22 13.67
C GLY A 54 -0.41 20.64 14.08
N PHE A 55 0.60 19.77 13.90
CA PHE A 55 1.99 20.05 14.27
C PHE A 55 2.81 20.54 13.07
N SER A 56 2.44 21.67 12.48
CA SER A 56 3.13 22.20 11.28
C SER A 56 4.43 22.93 11.59
N ALA A 57 4.54 23.52 12.78
CA ALA A 57 5.74 24.21 13.24
C ALA A 57 6.66 23.25 14.01
N TYR A 58 7.96 23.56 14.00
CA TYR A 58 8.96 22.82 14.78
C TYR A 58 9.09 23.50 16.14
N LYS A 59 8.32 23.02 17.13
CA LYS A 59 8.38 23.52 18.50
C LYS A 59 8.83 22.43 19.46
N ALA A 60 9.67 22.79 20.41
CA ALA A 60 10.15 21.84 21.41
C ALA A 60 9.01 21.37 22.34
N GLU A 61 8.04 22.25 22.62
CA GLU A 61 6.87 21.97 23.47
C GLU A 61 5.93 20.89 22.89
N ASP A 62 5.95 20.69 21.56
CA ASP A 62 5.12 19.69 20.89
C ASP A 62 5.75 18.28 20.93
N LEU A 63 7.02 18.17 21.36
CA LEU A 63 7.74 16.90 21.38
C LEU A 63 7.57 16.15 22.71
N PRO A 64 7.34 14.82 22.71
CA PRO A 64 7.18 13.99 21.52
C PRO A 64 5.77 14.05 20.93
N ILE A 65 5.69 14.20 19.61
CA ILE A 65 4.46 14.10 18.83
C ILE A 65 4.00 12.65 18.86
N ARG A 66 2.79 12.45 19.37
CA ARG A 66 2.16 11.13 19.50
C ARG A 66 0.69 11.22 19.05
N PRO A 67 0.38 10.82 17.81
CA PRO A 67 -1.00 10.75 17.36
C PRO A 67 -1.82 9.79 18.22
N ASN A 68 -3.07 10.15 18.53
CA ASN A 68 -4.02 9.21 19.16
C ASN A 68 -4.28 7.99 18.26
N SER A 69 -4.31 8.22 16.95
CA SER A 69 -4.43 7.18 15.92
C SER A 69 -3.67 7.61 14.67
N PHE A 70 -2.93 6.67 14.07
CA PHE A 70 -2.29 6.89 12.79
C PHE A 70 -3.31 7.00 11.66
N GLN A 71 -3.28 8.13 10.96
CA GLN A 71 -4.10 8.37 9.77
C GLN A 71 -3.37 7.87 8.53
N LEU A 72 -4.13 7.19 7.66
CA LEU A 72 -3.66 6.74 6.34
C LEU A 72 -4.11 7.73 5.27
N ILE A 73 -3.16 8.40 4.64
CA ILE A 73 -3.40 9.37 3.57
C ILE A 73 -2.81 8.89 2.24
N VAL A 74 -3.30 9.44 1.14
CA VAL A 74 -2.65 9.23 -0.16
C VAL A 74 -1.23 9.78 -0.09
N ARG A 75 -0.28 9.06 -0.69
CA ARG A 75 1.12 9.48 -0.81
C ARG A 75 1.18 10.94 -1.24
N GLN A 76 1.91 11.75 -0.49
CA GLN A 76 2.12 13.16 -0.82
C GLN A 76 3.41 13.32 -1.63
N VAL A 77 3.41 14.25 -2.57
CA VAL A 77 4.60 14.68 -3.32
C VAL A 77 4.77 16.18 -3.17
N ARG A 78 6.02 16.62 -3.12
CA ARG A 78 6.32 18.05 -3.09
C ARG A 78 6.09 18.64 -4.48
N ARG A 79 5.16 19.59 -4.57
CA ARG A 79 5.01 20.46 -5.75
C ARG A 79 5.20 21.89 -5.30
N ASN A 80 6.21 22.55 -5.85
CA ASN A 80 6.65 23.88 -5.40
C ASN A 80 7.00 23.87 -3.90
N LYS A 81 6.29 24.66 -3.10
CA LYS A 81 6.47 24.81 -1.65
C LYS A 81 5.46 24.01 -0.82
N GLU A 82 4.57 23.25 -1.45
CA GLU A 82 3.49 22.54 -0.77
C GLU A 82 3.55 21.02 -1.02
N PHE A 83 3.04 20.27 -0.05
CA PHE A 83 2.82 18.83 -0.20
C PHE A 83 1.38 18.62 -0.67
N VAL A 84 1.23 17.95 -1.80
CA VAL A 84 -0.08 17.61 -2.37
C VAL A 84 -0.15 16.13 -2.65
N SER A 85 -1.38 15.58 -2.64
CA SER A 85 -1.62 14.18 -2.97
C SER A 85 -1.10 13.87 -4.37
N ASP A 86 -0.33 12.80 -4.49
CA ASP A 86 0.29 12.38 -5.74
C ASP A 86 -0.79 12.07 -6.79
N PRO A 87 -0.84 12.82 -7.91
CA PRO A 87 -1.84 12.59 -8.95
C PRO A 87 -1.77 11.19 -9.55
N ALA A 88 -0.57 10.59 -9.64
CA ALA A 88 -0.41 9.23 -10.14
C ALA A 88 -0.99 8.21 -9.14
N ALA A 89 -0.74 8.41 -7.84
CA ALA A 89 -1.32 7.56 -6.80
C ALA A 89 -2.85 7.69 -6.74
N LEU A 90 -3.37 8.91 -6.83
CA LEU A 90 -4.82 9.17 -6.90
C LEU A 90 -5.46 8.47 -8.09
N LYS A 91 -4.84 8.57 -9.28
CA LYS A 91 -5.33 7.89 -10.48
C LYS A 91 -5.39 6.38 -10.27
N GLN A 92 -4.30 5.77 -9.79
CA GLN A 92 -4.25 4.32 -9.60
C GLN A 92 -5.20 3.84 -8.50
N LEU A 93 -5.35 4.59 -7.39
CA LEU A 93 -6.33 4.26 -6.34
C LEU A 93 -7.77 4.27 -6.85
N LYS A 94 -8.12 5.20 -7.75
CA LYS A 94 -9.45 5.21 -8.40
C LYS A 94 -9.66 3.95 -9.24
N VAL A 95 -8.65 3.49 -9.96
CA VAL A 95 -8.71 2.23 -10.72
C VAL A 95 -8.87 1.04 -9.79
N ILE A 96 -8.04 0.93 -8.75
CA ILE A 96 -8.13 -0.15 -7.75
C ILE A 96 -9.52 -0.18 -7.12
N ARG A 97 -10.07 0.99 -6.75
CA ARG A 97 -11.43 1.09 -6.19
C ARG A 97 -12.47 0.53 -7.17
N SER A 98 -12.42 0.94 -8.43
CA SER A 98 -13.32 0.42 -9.48
C SER A 98 -13.20 -1.09 -9.65
N CYS A 99 -11.98 -1.64 -9.63
CA CYS A 99 -11.76 -3.08 -9.71
C CYS A 99 -12.30 -3.80 -8.47
N PHE A 100 -12.08 -3.25 -7.28
CA PHE A 100 -12.61 -3.80 -6.04
C PHE A 100 -14.12 -3.78 -6.07
N ASP A 101 -14.78 -2.68 -6.44
CA ASP A 101 -16.24 -2.55 -6.47
C ASP A 101 -16.91 -3.55 -7.41
N LYS A 102 -16.28 -3.87 -8.55
CA LYS A 102 -16.77 -4.86 -9.53
C LYS A 102 -16.51 -6.33 -9.18
N ALA A 103 -15.56 -6.61 -8.27
CA ALA A 103 -15.19 -7.98 -7.94
C ALA A 103 -15.99 -8.56 -6.77
N ASP A 104 -16.19 -9.87 -6.72
CA ASP A 104 -16.82 -10.56 -5.59
C ASP A 104 -15.79 -10.87 -4.48
N ARG A 105 -14.55 -11.13 -4.87
CA ARG A 105 -13.41 -11.41 -3.99
C ARG A 105 -12.10 -10.84 -4.55
N ILE A 106 -11.08 -10.78 -3.71
CA ILE A 106 -9.76 -10.26 -4.06
C ILE A 106 -8.70 -11.35 -3.90
N ILE A 107 -7.73 -11.41 -4.81
CA ILE A 107 -6.49 -12.18 -4.66
C ILE A 107 -5.35 -11.18 -4.55
N VAL A 108 -4.58 -11.27 -3.48
CA VAL A 108 -3.47 -10.37 -3.17
C VAL A 108 -2.18 -11.04 -3.59
N ALA A 109 -1.58 -10.49 -4.65
CA ALA A 109 -0.36 -10.95 -5.28
C ALA A 109 0.78 -9.92 -5.12
N THR A 110 0.77 -9.16 -4.02
CA THR A 110 1.92 -8.37 -3.58
C THR A 110 3.04 -9.28 -3.10
N ASP A 111 4.27 -8.75 -3.02
CA ASP A 111 5.46 -9.52 -2.67
C ASP A 111 5.25 -10.35 -1.37
N ALA A 112 5.85 -11.54 -1.35
CA ALA A 112 5.74 -12.51 -0.25
C ALA A 112 6.59 -12.06 0.95
N GLY A 113 6.16 -11.00 1.63
CA GLY A 113 6.84 -10.43 2.79
C GLY A 113 6.02 -9.37 3.53
N ARG A 114 6.62 -8.82 4.59
CA ARG A 114 6.01 -7.79 5.45
C ARG A 114 5.56 -6.56 4.68
N GLU A 115 6.42 -6.04 3.80
CA GLU A 115 6.11 -4.84 3.00
C GLU A 115 4.94 -5.09 2.04
N GLY A 116 4.89 -6.25 1.40
CA GLY A 116 3.80 -6.61 0.49
C GLY A 116 2.44 -6.69 1.21
N GLU A 117 2.41 -7.20 2.44
CA GLU A 117 1.20 -7.13 3.29
C GLU A 117 0.81 -5.67 3.57
N LEU A 118 1.77 -4.86 3.99
CA LEU A 118 1.54 -3.48 4.40
C LEU A 118 0.95 -2.65 3.26
N ILE A 119 1.54 -2.74 2.06
CA ILE A 119 1.10 -2.03 0.85
C ILE A 119 -0.37 -2.34 0.56
N PHE A 120 -0.73 -3.63 0.47
CA PHE A 120 -2.10 -4.03 0.18
C PHE A 120 -3.05 -3.59 1.29
N ARG A 121 -2.71 -3.86 2.56
CA ARG A 121 -3.60 -3.61 3.70
C ARG A 121 -3.85 -2.13 3.93
N TYR A 122 -2.88 -1.25 3.66
CA TYR A 122 -3.09 0.19 3.70
C TYR A 122 -4.07 0.65 2.62
N ILE A 123 -3.93 0.15 1.39
CA ILE A 123 -4.90 0.43 0.31
C ILE A 123 -6.29 -0.09 0.69
N TYR A 124 -6.37 -1.34 1.15
CA TYR A 124 -7.61 -1.99 1.55
C TYR A 124 -8.34 -1.24 2.67
N GLN A 125 -7.60 -0.80 3.70
CA GLN A 125 -8.12 -0.01 4.82
C GLN A 125 -8.54 1.39 4.36
N HIS A 126 -7.70 2.10 3.61
CA HIS A 126 -7.98 3.45 3.15
C HIS A 126 -9.20 3.52 2.23
N LEU A 127 -9.37 2.53 1.34
CA LEU A 127 -10.55 2.43 0.48
C LEU A 127 -11.81 1.96 1.21
N GLY A 128 -11.70 1.54 2.48
CA GLY A 128 -12.82 1.01 3.26
C GLY A 128 -13.35 -0.32 2.72
N CYS A 129 -12.52 -1.09 2.00
CA CYS A 129 -12.97 -2.35 1.39
C CYS A 129 -13.26 -3.39 2.48
N ARG A 130 -14.25 -4.24 2.22
CA ARG A 130 -14.70 -5.35 3.10
C ARG A 130 -14.84 -6.68 2.38
N LYS A 131 -14.42 -6.73 1.11
CA LYS A 131 -14.52 -7.93 0.28
C LYS A 131 -13.55 -8.99 0.81
N PRO A 132 -13.94 -10.28 0.80
CA PRO A 132 -13.04 -11.35 1.20
C PRO A 132 -11.83 -11.38 0.28
N PHE A 133 -10.67 -11.71 0.84
CA PHE A 133 -9.45 -11.83 0.05
C PHE A 133 -8.59 -13.01 0.48
N ASP A 134 -7.88 -13.56 -0.51
CA ASP A 134 -6.88 -14.59 -0.34
C ASP A 134 -5.51 -14.07 -0.78
N ARG A 135 -4.46 -14.73 -0.32
CA ARG A 135 -3.07 -14.42 -0.64
C ARG A 135 -2.52 -15.44 -1.61
N LEU A 136 -1.98 -14.91 -2.71
CA LEU A 136 -1.07 -15.62 -3.59
C LEU A 136 0.35 -15.44 -3.02
N TRP A 137 0.86 -16.47 -2.35
CA TRP A 137 2.15 -16.44 -1.68
C TRP A 137 3.23 -17.16 -2.50
N ILE A 138 3.87 -16.42 -3.40
CA ILE A 138 4.90 -16.95 -4.31
C ILE A 138 6.19 -16.12 -4.23
N SER A 139 7.34 -16.79 -4.30
CA SER A 139 8.67 -16.16 -4.37
C SER A 139 9.26 -16.13 -5.79
N SER A 140 8.61 -16.78 -6.75
CA SER A 140 9.02 -16.89 -8.14
C SER A 140 7.90 -16.48 -9.07
N LEU A 141 8.23 -15.74 -10.14
CA LEU A 141 7.28 -15.29 -11.16
C LEU A 141 7.25 -16.21 -12.39
N THR A 142 7.76 -17.43 -12.27
CA THR A 142 7.66 -18.42 -13.35
C THR A 142 6.21 -18.84 -13.57
N ASP A 143 5.84 -19.17 -14.81
CA ASP A 143 4.49 -19.63 -15.15
C ASP A 143 4.03 -20.80 -14.28
N LYS A 144 4.95 -21.72 -13.94
CA LYS A 144 4.68 -22.85 -13.05
C LYS A 144 4.34 -22.38 -11.64
N ALA A 145 5.18 -21.54 -11.05
CA ALA A 145 4.98 -21.04 -9.69
C ALA A 145 3.67 -20.25 -9.54
N ILE A 146 3.33 -19.41 -10.52
CA ILE A 146 2.07 -18.66 -10.50
C ILE A 146 0.86 -19.62 -10.58
N ARG A 147 0.88 -20.62 -11.48
CA ARG A 147 -0.22 -21.60 -11.57
C ARG A 147 -0.38 -22.42 -10.28
N GLU A 148 0.73 -22.92 -9.73
CA GLU A 148 0.72 -23.68 -8.48
C GLU A 148 0.27 -22.82 -7.28
N GLY A 149 0.70 -21.56 -7.23
CA GLY A 149 0.28 -20.61 -6.20
C GLY A 149 -1.21 -20.26 -6.30
N MET A 150 -1.74 -20.08 -7.51
CA MET A 150 -3.17 -19.82 -7.73
C MET A 150 -4.05 -21.00 -7.34
N ALA A 151 -3.53 -22.24 -7.41
CA ALA A 151 -4.21 -23.42 -6.91
C ALA A 151 -4.16 -23.56 -5.38
N ASN A 152 -3.19 -22.91 -4.72
CA ASN A 152 -2.89 -23.06 -3.29
C ASN A 152 -3.03 -21.74 -2.51
N LEU A 153 -4.02 -20.92 -2.87
CA LEU A 153 -4.31 -19.66 -2.20
C LEU A 153 -4.59 -19.89 -0.71
N LYS A 154 -4.14 -18.94 0.12
CA LYS A 154 -4.34 -18.96 1.57
C LYS A 154 -5.26 -17.82 1.99
N PRO A 155 -6.18 -18.02 2.94
CA PRO A 155 -6.99 -16.92 3.47
C PRO A 155 -6.11 -15.78 3.99
N GLY A 156 -6.53 -14.53 3.78
CA GLY A 156 -5.80 -13.36 4.26
C GLY A 156 -5.43 -13.37 5.74
N SER A 157 -6.26 -14.01 6.57
CA SER A 157 -6.06 -14.13 8.02
C SER A 157 -4.80 -14.90 8.41
N HIS A 158 -4.28 -15.79 7.56
CA HIS A 158 -3.01 -16.48 7.80
C HIS A 158 -1.82 -15.52 7.92
N TYR A 159 -1.96 -14.30 7.39
CA TYR A 159 -0.90 -13.29 7.34
C TYR A 159 -1.18 -12.07 8.23
N ASP A 160 -2.22 -12.11 9.07
CA ASP A 160 -2.55 -10.99 9.97
C ASP A 160 -1.38 -10.62 10.90
N ASN A 161 -0.72 -11.61 11.50
CA ASN A 161 0.46 -11.36 12.35
C ASN A 161 1.62 -10.72 11.57
N LEU A 162 1.79 -11.10 10.31
CA LEU A 162 2.83 -10.52 9.45
C LEU A 162 2.50 -9.07 9.11
N TYR A 163 1.24 -8.77 8.80
CA TYR A 163 0.74 -7.42 8.62
C TYR A 163 0.91 -6.58 9.90
N HIS A 164 0.52 -7.10 11.06
CA HIS A 164 0.65 -6.39 12.34
C HIS A 164 2.12 -6.08 12.66
N SER A 165 3.04 -7.01 12.38
CA SER A 165 4.48 -6.75 12.49
C SER A 165 4.95 -5.62 11.56
N ALA A 166 4.51 -5.63 10.29
CA ALA A 166 4.85 -4.59 9.33
C ALA A 166 4.31 -3.22 9.72
N LYS A 167 3.05 -3.18 10.17
CA LYS A 167 2.39 -1.96 10.66
C LYS A 167 3.09 -1.39 11.88
N ALA A 168 3.37 -2.22 12.88
CA ALA A 168 4.08 -1.79 14.10
C ALA A 168 5.46 -1.20 13.79
N ARG A 169 6.19 -1.81 12.84
CA ARG A 169 7.46 -1.26 12.36
C ARG A 169 7.26 0.11 11.69
N SER A 170 6.32 0.22 10.76
CA SER A 170 6.03 1.47 10.05
C SER A 170 5.66 2.61 11.01
N GLU A 171 4.85 2.33 12.03
CA GLU A 171 4.44 3.30 13.05
C GLU A 171 5.58 3.65 14.01
N ALA A 172 6.44 2.68 14.37
CA ALA A 172 7.62 2.92 15.20
C ALA A 172 8.66 3.79 14.46
N ASP A 173 8.94 3.49 13.19
CA ASP A 173 9.84 4.26 12.34
C ASP A 173 9.32 5.71 12.20
N TRP A 174 8.00 5.89 12.06
CA TRP A 174 7.38 7.21 12.07
C TRP A 174 7.59 7.94 13.41
N LEU A 175 7.30 7.30 14.55
CA LEU A 175 7.42 7.92 15.87
C LEU A 175 8.85 8.33 16.17
N VAL A 176 9.81 7.42 15.98
CA VAL A 176 11.21 7.69 16.28
C VAL A 176 11.78 8.68 15.28
N GLY A 177 11.58 8.45 13.99
CA GLY A 177 12.16 9.27 12.93
C GLY A 177 11.68 10.71 12.95
N ILE A 178 10.37 10.94 13.06
CA ILE A 178 9.79 12.29 13.12
C ILE A 178 10.26 13.03 14.37
N ASN A 179 10.16 12.41 15.54
CA ASN A 179 10.51 13.08 16.79
C ASN A 179 12.01 13.37 16.89
N ALA A 180 12.87 12.41 16.52
CA ALA A 180 14.32 12.61 16.54
C ALA A 180 14.75 13.66 15.51
N SER A 181 14.21 13.62 14.28
CA SER A 181 14.52 14.60 13.23
C SER A 181 14.12 16.01 13.63
N ARG A 182 12.92 16.19 14.22
CA ARG A 182 12.45 17.49 14.70
C ARG A 182 13.26 17.99 15.89
N ALA A 183 13.55 17.13 16.86
CA ALA A 183 14.39 17.48 18.01
C ALA A 183 15.78 17.97 17.58
N LEU A 184 16.43 17.23 16.67
CA LEU A 184 17.76 17.61 16.15
C LEU A 184 17.69 18.91 15.35
N SER A 185 16.66 19.07 14.51
CA SER A 185 16.45 20.27 13.70
C SER A 185 16.27 21.53 14.56
N ILE A 186 15.53 21.43 15.67
CA ILE A 186 15.37 22.51 16.64
C ILE A 186 16.71 22.82 17.33
N ALA A 187 17.39 21.80 17.84
CA ALA A 187 18.64 21.96 18.58
C ALA A 187 19.78 22.58 17.74
N ARG A 188 19.82 22.26 16.44
CA ARG A 188 20.87 22.70 15.52
C ARG A 188 20.45 23.86 14.60
N ARG A 189 19.19 24.30 14.68
CA ARG A 189 18.61 25.36 13.83
C ARG A 189 18.86 25.09 12.33
N GLY A 190 18.57 23.86 11.89
CA GLY A 190 18.78 23.43 10.51
C GLY A 190 17.85 22.27 10.13
N GLY A 191 17.79 21.92 8.84
CA GLY A 191 16.98 20.79 8.37
C GLY A 191 17.76 19.49 8.45
N TYR A 192 17.54 18.70 9.51
CA TYR A 192 18.18 17.40 9.71
C TYR A 192 17.17 16.26 9.67
N SER A 193 17.59 15.12 9.16
CA SER A 193 16.83 13.87 9.15
C SER A 193 17.59 12.80 9.91
N LEU A 194 16.90 12.07 10.77
CA LEU A 194 17.38 10.93 11.55
C LEU A 194 16.34 9.81 11.44
N GLY A 195 16.79 8.64 10.99
CA GLY A 195 15.92 7.52 10.64
C GLY A 195 15.74 7.40 9.14
#